data_AF-A0A6V7HMG2-F1
#
_entry.id   AF-A0A6V7HMG2-F1
#
_cell.length_a   1.000
_cell.length_b   1.000
_cell.length_c   1.000
_cell.angle_alpha   90.00
_cell.angle_beta   90.00
_cell.angle_gamma   90.00
#
_symmetry.space_group_name_H-M   'P 1'
#
loop_
_entity.id
_entity.type
_entity.pdbx_description
1 polymer ?
#
loop_
_entity_poly.entity_id
_entity_poly.type
_entity_poly.pdbx_seq_one_letter_code
_entity_poly.pdbx_strand_id
1 'polypeptide(L)'
;YSSWSRDHYIIYALLGIATVSIYLMSLTYAKTSIIFGAPHSTALLGLMFLTAVVGCTSSVLFMPYMRNYREIYLVSYLIGEGLSGFIPSTVALTQGVGGNPECRNTTVAGGPMTYEPFYPEPRFSLEIFFVFLGTMLAMSLVAFIGLNKLPVARGERVKPPGSTETLPTDTNAPPSYKTSAGWTMSKRSYYYLLAIMGVICFLGHSTLPSIQSYSCLPYGNVAYHLTVTLASMATPLSMTIGFFQKKPMGLRTVTALTAAILTLSGLILYIAVQSPSPPLQGTVWGEFFIVLVWIIINGLIGIVKMAITTVFRPDPGKGLYYIGVATQVGSLIGAVMTFGLVNYAGVFKSYSPCDALIHH
;
A
#
# COMPACT_ATOMS: atom_id res chain seq x y z
N TYR A 1 -28.86 13.32 8.80
CA TYR A 1 -28.13 12.68 7.68
C TYR A 1 -28.81 11.34 7.42
N SER A 2 -29.73 11.30 6.46
CA SER A 2 -30.43 10.08 6.04
C SER A 2 -29.55 9.34 5.02
N SER A 3 -28.81 8.31 5.45
CA SER A 3 -28.14 7.38 4.54
C SER A 3 -27.84 6.01 5.17
N TRP A 4 -28.63 5.56 6.15
CA TRP A 4 -28.29 4.40 6.97
C TRP A 4 -28.59 3.02 6.32
N SER A 5 -28.86 2.94 5.01
CA SER A 5 -29.36 1.68 4.40
C SER A 5 -28.47 1.04 3.34
N ARG A 6 -27.39 1.68 2.84
CA ARG A 6 -26.69 1.15 1.64
C ARG A 6 -25.18 0.94 1.73
N ASP A 7 -24.49 1.54 2.70
CA ASP A 7 -23.02 1.45 2.78
C ASP A 7 -22.53 -0.01 2.92
N HIS A 8 -23.24 -0.83 3.71
CA HIS A 8 -22.89 -2.23 3.90
C HIS A 8 -23.03 -3.06 2.61
N TYR A 9 -24.01 -2.77 1.74
CA TYR A 9 -24.14 -3.42 0.44
C TYR A 9 -22.99 -3.07 -0.50
N ILE A 10 -22.53 -1.81 -0.47
CA ILE A 10 -21.38 -1.37 -1.26
C ILE A 10 -20.13 -2.10 -0.78
N ILE A 11 -19.91 -2.18 0.54
CA ILE A 11 -18.77 -2.90 1.11
C ILE A 11 -18.80 -4.40 0.77
N TYR A 12 -19.97 -5.05 0.82
CA TYR A 12 -20.12 -6.44 0.36
C TYR A 12 -19.73 -6.60 -1.11
N ALA A 13 -20.22 -5.72 -1.98
CA ALA A 13 -19.89 -5.75 -3.39
C ALA A 13 -18.38 -5.56 -3.62
N LEU A 14 -17.76 -4.60 -2.96
CA LEU A 14 -16.32 -4.33 -3.08
C LEU A 14 -15.48 -5.53 -2.61
N LEU A 15 -15.75 -6.07 -1.42
CA LEU A 15 -15.04 -7.24 -0.90
C LEU A 15 -15.26 -8.47 -1.80
N GLY A 16 -16.48 -8.71 -2.25
CA GLY A 16 -16.79 -9.79 -3.19
C GLY A 16 -16.05 -9.66 -4.51
N ILE A 17 -16.02 -8.46 -5.10
CA ILE A 17 -15.28 -8.18 -6.34
C ILE A 17 -13.79 -8.43 -6.14
N ALA A 18 -13.18 -7.95 -5.05
CA ALA A 18 -11.76 -8.18 -4.79
C ALA A 18 -11.44 -9.66 -4.58
N THR A 19 -12.24 -10.39 -3.79
CA THR A 19 -12.07 -11.83 -3.58
C THR A 19 -12.14 -12.60 -4.89
N VAL A 20 -13.18 -12.38 -5.70
CA VAL A 20 -13.33 -13.04 -7.00
C VAL A 20 -12.19 -12.64 -7.95
N SER A 21 -11.79 -11.36 -7.95
CA SER A 21 -10.72 -10.89 -8.83
C SER A 21 -9.38 -11.57 -8.55
N ILE A 22 -9.03 -11.74 -7.27
CA ILE A 22 -7.79 -12.41 -6.88
C ILE A 22 -7.81 -13.92 -7.15
N TYR A 23 -8.94 -14.60 -6.93
CA TYR A 23 -9.07 -16.01 -7.33
C TYR A 23 -9.03 -16.20 -8.84
N LEU A 24 -9.66 -15.31 -9.61
CA LEU A 24 -9.51 -15.36 -11.08
C LEU A 24 -8.05 -15.09 -11.48
N MET A 25 -7.37 -14.18 -10.79
CA MET A 25 -5.97 -13.88 -11.04
C MET A 25 -5.08 -15.11 -10.81
N SER A 26 -5.35 -15.93 -9.80
CA SER A 26 -4.60 -17.17 -9.58
C SER A 26 -4.71 -18.15 -10.77
N LEU A 27 -5.83 -18.13 -11.49
CA LEU A 27 -6.06 -19.01 -12.66
C LEU A 27 -5.58 -18.40 -13.98
N THR A 28 -5.50 -17.06 -14.07
CA THR A 28 -5.24 -16.36 -15.33
C THR A 28 -3.91 -15.61 -15.37
N TYR A 29 -3.12 -15.55 -14.29
CA TYR A 29 -1.90 -14.74 -14.24
C TYR A 29 -0.87 -15.09 -15.33
N ALA A 30 -0.78 -16.37 -15.72
CA ALA A 30 0.14 -16.85 -16.75
C ALA A 30 -0.40 -16.69 -18.19
N LYS A 31 -1.68 -16.34 -18.36
CA LYS A 31 -2.30 -16.27 -19.69
C LYS A 31 -2.05 -14.89 -20.32
N THR A 32 -1.60 -14.90 -21.57
CA THR A 32 -1.45 -13.70 -22.40
C THR A 32 -2.52 -13.66 -23.49
N SER A 33 -2.86 -12.46 -23.95
CA SER A 33 -3.74 -12.23 -25.10
C SER A 33 -3.13 -11.16 -25.99
N ILE A 34 -3.40 -11.22 -27.29
CA ILE A 34 -2.84 -10.29 -28.26
C ILE A 34 -3.67 -9.01 -28.29
N ILE A 35 -3.05 -7.86 -28.03
CA ILE A 35 -3.61 -6.51 -28.27
C ILE A 35 -2.60 -5.74 -29.12
N PHE A 36 -3.06 -5.03 -30.16
CA PHE A 36 -2.20 -4.25 -31.06
C PHE A 36 -1.01 -5.05 -31.65
N GLY A 37 -1.20 -6.35 -31.88
CA GLY A 37 -0.18 -7.24 -32.45
C GLY A 37 0.88 -7.72 -31.45
N ALA A 38 0.81 -7.36 -30.17
CA ALA A 38 1.74 -7.79 -29.14
C ALA A 38 1.03 -8.63 -28.04
N PRO A 39 1.72 -9.64 -27.45
CA PRO A 39 1.18 -10.39 -26.33
C PRO A 39 1.17 -9.53 -25.06
N HIS A 40 0.02 -9.46 -24.39
CA HIS A 40 -0.18 -8.71 -23.16
C HIS A 40 -0.89 -9.55 -22.09
N SER A 41 -0.54 -9.34 -20.82
CA SER A 41 -1.19 -9.97 -19.66
C SER A 41 -2.48 -9.23 -19.28
N THR A 42 -3.45 -9.20 -20.20
CA THR A 42 -4.67 -8.38 -20.10
C THR A 42 -5.55 -8.77 -18.92
N ALA A 43 -5.73 -10.07 -18.68
CA ALA A 43 -6.50 -10.58 -17.54
C ALA A 43 -5.86 -10.14 -16.21
N LEU A 44 -4.53 -10.29 -16.10
CA LEU A 44 -3.77 -9.86 -14.92
C LEU A 44 -3.96 -8.36 -14.66
N LEU A 45 -3.77 -7.52 -15.69
CA LEU A 45 -3.90 -6.06 -15.58
C LEU A 45 -5.34 -5.64 -15.23
N GLY A 46 -6.35 -6.23 -15.89
CA GLY A 46 -7.75 -5.92 -15.64
C GLY A 46 -8.20 -6.32 -14.23
N LEU A 47 -7.84 -7.51 -13.77
CA LEU A 47 -8.19 -7.99 -12.41
C LEU A 47 -7.42 -7.21 -11.33
N MET A 48 -6.17 -6.82 -11.62
CA MET A 48 -5.38 -5.97 -10.72
C MET A 48 -5.99 -4.57 -10.63
N PHE A 49 -6.49 -4.01 -11.74
CA PHE A 49 -7.23 -2.76 -11.74
C PHE A 49 -8.50 -2.83 -10.89
N LEU A 50 -9.31 -3.90 -11.04
CA LEU A 50 -10.51 -4.09 -10.20
C LEU A 50 -10.16 -4.18 -8.71
N THR A 51 -9.09 -4.91 -8.38
CA THR A 51 -8.59 -5.02 -7.00
C THR A 51 -8.09 -3.66 -6.49
N ALA A 52 -7.40 -2.88 -7.33
CA ALA A 52 -6.93 -1.54 -6.98
C ALA A 52 -8.10 -0.57 -6.73
N VAL A 53 -9.18 -0.62 -7.51
CA VAL A 53 -10.40 0.17 -7.27
C VAL A 53 -10.97 -0.14 -5.88
N VAL A 54 -11.03 -1.41 -5.51
CA VAL A 54 -11.48 -1.82 -4.16
C VAL A 54 -10.53 -1.30 -3.09
N GLY A 55 -9.22 -1.44 -3.28
CA GLY A 55 -8.19 -0.93 -2.37
C GLY A 55 -8.30 0.58 -2.14
N CYS A 56 -8.40 1.39 -3.21
CA CYS A 56 -8.55 2.84 -3.13
C CYS A 56 -9.86 3.27 -2.46
N THR A 57 -10.94 2.51 -2.67
CA THR A 57 -12.26 2.83 -2.08
C THR A 57 -12.34 2.46 -0.59
N SER A 58 -11.51 1.50 -0.14
CA SER A 58 -11.57 0.97 1.23
C SER A 58 -11.38 2.05 2.30
N SER A 59 -10.40 2.94 2.13
CA SER A 59 -10.09 4.02 3.07
C SER A 59 -11.20 5.07 3.21
N VAL A 60 -12.07 5.19 2.20
CA VAL A 60 -13.17 6.17 2.15
C VAL A 60 -14.49 5.59 2.64
N LEU A 61 -14.68 4.27 2.60
CA LEU A 61 -15.95 3.63 2.99
C LEU A 61 -15.86 2.82 4.28
N PHE A 62 -14.78 2.07 4.49
CA PHE A 62 -14.70 1.10 5.59
C PHE A 62 -14.48 1.80 6.93
N MET A 63 -13.57 2.77 6.96
CA MET A 63 -13.30 3.55 8.17
C MET A 63 -14.54 4.37 8.61
N PRO A 64 -15.27 5.10 7.73
CA PRO A 64 -16.53 5.73 8.13
C PRO A 64 -17.62 4.73 8.52
N TYR A 65 -17.65 3.52 7.96
CA TYR A 65 -18.61 2.50 8.38
C TYR A 65 -18.40 2.06 9.84
N MET A 66 -17.15 1.97 10.29
CA MET A 66 -16.80 1.61 11.67
C MET A 66 -17.29 2.61 12.71
N ARG A 67 -17.66 3.84 12.32
CA ARG A 67 -18.29 4.83 13.24
C ARG A 67 -19.60 4.34 13.88
N ASN A 68 -20.23 3.33 13.28
CA ASN A 68 -21.49 2.77 13.76
C ASN A 68 -21.27 1.79 14.93
N TYR A 69 -20.03 1.45 15.28
CA TYR A 69 -19.66 0.52 16.34
C TYR A 69 -18.86 1.24 17.43
N ARG A 70 -18.77 0.65 18.63
CA ARG A 70 -18.02 1.23 19.75
C ARG A 70 -16.56 1.52 19.36
N GLU A 71 -15.99 2.58 19.91
CA GLU A 71 -14.65 3.07 19.55
C GLU A 71 -13.55 2.00 19.68
N ILE A 72 -13.69 1.07 20.63
CA ILE A 72 -12.76 -0.05 20.80
C ILE A 72 -12.57 -0.89 19.52
N TYR A 73 -13.59 -1.02 18.68
CA TYR A 73 -13.53 -1.79 17.44
C TYR A 73 -12.82 -1.07 16.30
N LEU A 74 -12.74 0.26 16.35
CA LEU A 74 -11.93 1.03 15.39
C LEU A 74 -10.45 0.70 15.56
N VAL A 75 -10.00 0.46 16.79
CA VAL A 75 -8.62 0.03 17.07
C VAL A 75 -8.33 -1.33 16.44
N SER A 76 -9.25 -2.29 16.58
CA SER A 76 -9.12 -3.61 15.93
C SER A 76 -9.08 -3.51 14.40
N TYR A 77 -9.88 -2.61 13.81
CA TYR A 77 -9.83 -2.34 12.36
C TYR A 77 -8.44 -1.84 11.93
N LEU A 78 -7.87 -0.87 12.65
CA LEU A 78 -6.55 -0.31 12.34
C LEU A 78 -5.43 -1.36 12.50
N ILE A 79 -5.53 -2.26 13.47
CA ILE A 79 -4.62 -3.41 13.59
C ILE A 79 -4.75 -4.33 12.38
N GLY A 80 -5.97 -4.65 11.97
CA GLY A 80 -6.24 -5.46 10.78
C GLY A 80 -5.70 -4.83 9.50
N GLU A 81 -5.86 -3.51 9.33
CA GLU A 81 -5.26 -2.75 8.23
C GLU A 81 -3.73 -2.90 8.21
N GLY A 82 -3.08 -2.80 9.38
CA GLY A 82 -1.64 -3.03 9.50
C GLY A 82 -1.22 -4.46 9.12
N LEU A 83 -1.95 -5.46 9.63
CA LEU A 83 -1.69 -6.88 9.33
C LEU A 83 -1.93 -7.24 7.87
N SER A 84 -2.83 -6.53 7.18
CA SER A 84 -3.16 -6.78 5.77
C SER A 84 -1.98 -6.56 4.82
N GLY A 85 -1.02 -5.70 5.18
CA GLY A 85 0.25 -5.55 4.46
C GLY A 85 1.33 -6.50 5.00
N PHE A 86 1.42 -6.66 6.31
CA PHE A 86 2.48 -7.43 6.97
C PHE A 86 2.41 -8.94 6.67
N ILE A 87 1.22 -9.54 6.75
CA ILE A 87 1.01 -10.98 6.55
C ILE A 87 1.37 -11.40 5.12
N PRO A 88 0.81 -10.80 4.05
CA PRO A 88 1.22 -11.12 2.68
C PRO A 88 2.71 -10.90 2.41
N SER A 89 3.30 -9.85 2.98
CA SER A 89 4.73 -9.57 2.79
C SER A 89 5.61 -10.62 3.44
N THR A 90 5.19 -11.18 4.59
CA THR A 90 5.86 -12.31 5.23
C THR A 90 5.80 -13.54 4.33
N VAL A 91 4.63 -13.83 3.75
CA VAL A 91 4.45 -14.96 2.82
C VAL A 91 5.29 -14.76 1.55
N ALA A 92 5.32 -13.56 0.97
CA ALA A 92 6.18 -13.22 -0.16
C ALA A 92 7.67 -13.37 0.18
N LEU A 93 8.10 -12.93 1.37
CA LEU A 93 9.47 -13.12 1.84
C LEU A 93 9.82 -14.62 1.94
N THR A 94 8.89 -15.45 2.44
CA THR A 94 9.10 -16.91 2.48
C THR A 94 9.09 -17.56 1.09
N GLN A 95 8.30 -17.03 0.15
CA GLN A 95 8.25 -17.48 -1.24
C GLN A 95 9.60 -17.30 -1.92
N GLY A 96 10.20 -16.12 -1.73
CA GLY A 96 11.45 -15.74 -2.37
C GLY A 96 11.32 -15.65 -3.89
N VAL A 97 12.46 -15.39 -4.54
CA VAL A 97 12.55 -15.25 -6.01
C VAL A 97 13.51 -16.23 -6.65
N GLY A 98 13.87 -17.30 -5.93
CA GLY A 98 14.77 -18.36 -6.40
C GLY A 98 16.25 -17.97 -6.57
N GLY A 99 16.56 -16.67 -6.70
CA GLY A 99 17.92 -16.17 -6.81
C GLY A 99 18.03 -14.98 -7.77
N ASN A 100 19.26 -14.63 -8.12
CA ASN A 100 19.53 -13.72 -9.23
C ASN A 100 19.40 -14.49 -10.57
N PRO A 101 18.92 -13.82 -11.63
CA PRO A 101 18.75 -14.44 -12.94
C PRO A 101 20.09 -14.91 -13.53
N GLU A 102 20.05 -16.02 -14.24
CA GLU A 102 21.19 -16.58 -14.98
C GLU A 102 21.00 -16.30 -16.48
N CYS A 103 22.05 -15.86 -17.17
CA CYS A 103 21.99 -15.70 -18.62
C CYS A 103 22.29 -17.04 -19.29
N ARG A 104 21.27 -17.63 -19.93
CA ARG A 104 21.40 -18.89 -20.66
C ARG A 104 21.53 -18.63 -22.15
N ASN A 105 22.44 -19.35 -22.80
CA ASN A 105 22.60 -19.31 -24.23
C ASN A 105 21.43 -20.07 -24.90
N THR A 106 20.62 -19.36 -25.68
CA THR A 106 19.45 -19.88 -26.41
C THR A 106 19.68 -19.87 -27.91
N THR A 107 20.96 -19.97 -28.34
CA THR A 107 21.31 -20.02 -29.76
C THR A 107 20.56 -21.10 -30.51
N VAL A 108 19.90 -20.70 -31.58
CA VAL A 108 19.46 -21.62 -32.62
C VAL A 108 20.69 -22.01 -33.44
N ALA A 109 20.85 -23.31 -33.74
CA ALA A 109 21.99 -23.82 -34.51
C ALA A 109 22.14 -23.06 -35.84
N GLY A 110 23.26 -22.33 -36.00
CA GLY A 110 23.56 -21.50 -37.18
C GLY A 110 23.18 -20.01 -37.06
N GLY A 111 22.65 -19.56 -35.92
CA GLY A 111 22.33 -18.15 -35.64
C GLY A 111 23.40 -17.42 -34.79
N PRO A 112 23.26 -16.09 -34.64
CA PRO A 112 24.10 -15.30 -33.72
C PRO A 112 23.87 -15.71 -32.26
N MET A 113 24.89 -15.55 -31.41
CA MET A 113 24.81 -15.83 -29.98
C MET A 113 23.70 -15.01 -29.31
N THR A 114 22.61 -15.67 -28.88
CA THR A 114 21.52 -15.04 -28.12
C THR A 114 21.53 -15.53 -26.69
N TYR A 115 21.56 -14.59 -25.74
CA TYR A 115 21.43 -14.87 -24.31
C TYR A 115 20.07 -14.39 -23.83
N GLU A 116 19.33 -15.27 -23.15
CA GLU A 116 18.08 -14.91 -22.48
C GLU A 116 18.20 -15.03 -20.96
N PRO A 117 17.60 -14.10 -20.19
CA PRO A 117 17.60 -14.18 -18.74
C PRO A 117 16.66 -15.31 -18.29
N PHE A 118 17.24 -16.33 -17.67
CA PHE A 118 16.52 -17.39 -16.97
C PHE A 118 16.31 -16.98 -15.51
N TYR A 119 15.06 -16.85 -15.10
CA TYR A 119 14.68 -16.54 -13.72
C TYR A 119 14.40 -17.85 -12.97
N PRO A 120 15.15 -18.15 -11.88
CA PRO A 120 14.88 -19.31 -11.05
C PRO A 120 13.48 -19.26 -10.45
N GLU A 121 12.86 -20.43 -10.27
CA GLU A 121 11.52 -20.50 -9.70
C GLU A 121 11.50 -20.15 -8.20
N PRO A 122 10.43 -19.50 -7.70
CA PRO A 122 10.21 -19.31 -6.28
C PRO A 122 9.97 -20.64 -5.55
N ARG A 123 10.04 -20.64 -4.21
CA ARG A 123 9.83 -21.86 -3.40
C ARG A 123 8.44 -22.47 -3.55
N PHE A 124 7.45 -21.66 -3.91
CA PHE A 124 6.11 -22.10 -4.27
C PHE A 124 5.52 -21.17 -5.34
N SER A 125 4.56 -21.67 -6.11
CA SER A 125 4.01 -20.96 -7.28
C SER A 125 3.30 -19.65 -6.92
N LEU A 126 3.27 -18.71 -7.86
CA LEU A 126 2.49 -17.47 -7.75
C LEU A 126 0.99 -17.75 -7.58
N GLU A 127 0.50 -18.87 -8.12
CA GLU A 127 -0.87 -19.33 -7.92
C GLU A 127 -1.20 -19.51 -6.43
N ILE A 128 -0.35 -20.22 -5.68
CA ILE A 128 -0.53 -20.43 -4.23
C ILE A 128 -0.54 -19.09 -3.49
N PHE A 129 0.32 -18.15 -3.90
CA PHE A 129 0.33 -16.80 -3.33
C PHE A 129 -0.98 -16.05 -3.57
N PHE A 130 -1.52 -16.07 -4.80
CA PHE A 130 -2.80 -15.46 -5.11
C PHE A 130 -3.97 -16.15 -4.40
N VAL A 131 -3.98 -17.48 -4.32
CA VAL A 131 -4.97 -18.23 -3.54
C VAL A 131 -4.94 -17.82 -2.07
N PHE A 132 -3.74 -17.67 -1.48
CA PHE A 132 -3.56 -17.17 -0.11
C PHE A 132 -4.13 -15.76 0.07
N LEU A 133 -3.86 -14.83 -0.85
CA LEU A 133 -4.46 -13.49 -0.81
C LEU A 133 -5.99 -13.54 -0.95
N GLY A 134 -6.49 -14.41 -1.83
CA GLY A 134 -7.91 -14.62 -2.06
C GLY A 134 -8.63 -15.15 -0.82
N THR A 135 -8.02 -16.11 -0.11
CA THR A 135 -8.58 -16.62 1.15
C THR A 135 -8.57 -15.57 2.25
N MET A 136 -7.53 -14.74 2.34
CA MET A 136 -7.48 -13.62 3.29
C MET A 136 -8.61 -12.60 3.04
N LEU A 137 -8.88 -12.29 1.78
CA LEU A 137 -10.00 -11.42 1.40
C LEU A 137 -11.36 -12.10 1.64
N ALA A 138 -11.49 -13.39 1.35
CA ALA A 138 -12.71 -14.16 1.61
C ALA A 138 -13.04 -14.22 3.11
N MET A 139 -12.02 -14.45 3.97
CA MET A 139 -12.18 -14.38 5.42
C MET A 139 -12.63 -12.98 5.86
N SER A 140 -12.08 -11.93 5.25
CA SER A 140 -12.49 -10.54 5.53
C SER A 140 -13.95 -10.28 5.13
N LEU A 141 -14.41 -10.83 3.99
CA LEU A 141 -15.80 -10.77 3.56
C LEU A 141 -16.72 -11.50 4.54
N VAL A 142 -16.38 -12.73 4.93
CA VAL A 142 -17.15 -13.52 5.91
C VAL A 142 -17.21 -12.80 7.25
N ALA A 143 -16.11 -12.25 7.72
CA ALA A 143 -16.06 -11.45 8.95
C ALA A 143 -16.97 -10.22 8.86
N PHE A 144 -16.98 -9.51 7.73
CA PHE A 144 -17.86 -8.35 7.53
C PHE A 144 -19.34 -8.74 7.42
N ILE A 145 -19.65 -9.92 6.86
CA ILE A 145 -21.01 -10.49 6.90
C ILE A 145 -21.41 -10.76 8.36
N GLY A 146 -20.54 -11.41 9.13
CA GLY A 146 -20.73 -11.67 10.55
C GLY A 146 -20.99 -10.39 11.34
N LEU A 147 -20.17 -9.36 11.14
CA LEU A 147 -20.31 -8.03 11.77
C LEU A 147 -21.70 -7.41 11.58
N ASN A 148 -22.37 -7.74 10.47
CA ASN A 148 -23.66 -7.17 10.07
C ASN A 148 -24.88 -8.05 10.37
N LYS A 149 -24.69 -9.37 10.44
CA LYS A 149 -25.79 -10.33 10.57
C LYS A 149 -25.85 -10.95 11.97
N LEU A 150 -24.72 -11.07 12.67
CA LEU A 150 -24.70 -11.68 14.01
C LEU A 150 -25.39 -10.77 15.04
N PRO A 151 -26.26 -11.32 15.91
CA PRO A 151 -26.99 -10.55 16.90
C PRO A 151 -26.04 -9.88 17.92
N VAL A 152 -24.97 -10.57 18.31
CA VAL A 152 -23.92 -10.04 19.21
C VAL A 152 -23.28 -8.78 18.62
N ALA A 153 -22.86 -8.84 17.35
CA ALA A 153 -22.24 -7.70 16.68
C ALA A 153 -23.22 -6.52 16.48
N ARG A 154 -24.50 -6.80 16.24
CA ARG A 154 -25.53 -5.74 16.15
C ARG A 154 -25.77 -5.04 17.49
N GLY A 155 -25.68 -5.78 18.61
CA GLY A 155 -25.81 -5.22 19.97
C GLY A 155 -24.70 -4.23 20.33
N GLU A 156 -23.55 -4.31 19.65
CA GLU A 156 -22.38 -3.46 19.84
C GLU A 156 -22.40 -2.18 18.99
N ARG A 157 -23.50 -1.91 18.26
CA ARG A 157 -23.66 -0.68 17.47
C ARG A 157 -23.96 0.51 18.37
N VAL A 158 -23.32 1.64 18.09
CA VAL A 158 -23.55 2.91 18.79
C VAL A 158 -24.81 3.56 18.23
N LYS A 159 -25.73 3.96 19.11
CA LYS A 159 -26.96 4.67 18.70
C LYS A 159 -26.65 6.15 18.38
N PRO A 160 -27.32 6.75 17.38
CA PRO A 160 -27.17 8.18 17.09
C PRO A 160 -27.64 9.05 18.27
N PRO A 161 -27.11 10.27 18.41
CA PRO A 161 -27.53 11.18 19.48
C PRO A 161 -29.04 11.47 19.37
N GLY A 162 -29.79 11.14 20.44
CA GLY A 162 -31.25 11.34 20.52
C GLY A 162 -32.11 10.08 20.72
N SER A 163 -31.54 8.87 20.82
CA SER A 163 -32.31 7.66 21.13
C SER A 163 -32.55 7.49 22.64
N THR A 164 -33.80 7.34 23.08
CA THR A 164 -34.22 7.20 24.49
C THR A 164 -34.21 5.77 25.03
N GLU A 165 -33.82 4.76 24.24
CA GLU A 165 -33.74 3.39 24.72
C GLU A 165 -32.48 3.15 25.58
N THR A 166 -32.70 3.00 26.88
CA THR A 166 -31.75 2.40 27.82
C THR A 166 -31.62 0.90 27.53
N LEU A 167 -30.45 0.46 27.05
CA LEU A 167 -30.03 -0.93 27.19
C LEU A 167 -28.96 -1.02 28.29
N PRO A 168 -28.76 -2.22 28.90
CA PRO A 168 -27.91 -2.40 30.05
C PRO A 168 -26.45 -2.19 29.67
N THR A 169 -26.00 -0.94 29.79
CA THR A 169 -24.60 -0.59 29.78
C THR A 169 -24.02 -1.12 31.07
N ASP A 170 -22.96 -1.92 30.99
CA ASP A 170 -22.03 -2.12 32.08
C ASP A 170 -21.77 -0.75 32.73
N THR A 171 -22.16 -0.58 33.99
CA THR A 171 -22.09 0.68 34.74
C THR A 171 -20.67 1.23 34.86
N ASN A 172 -19.66 0.43 34.50
CA ASN A 172 -18.25 0.82 34.50
C ASN A 172 -17.74 1.29 33.13
N ALA A 173 -18.50 1.10 32.04
CA ALA A 173 -18.08 1.54 30.72
C ALA A 173 -18.35 3.05 30.58
N PRO A 174 -17.31 3.88 30.35
CA PRO A 174 -17.50 5.32 30.20
C PRO A 174 -18.44 5.60 29.01
N PRO A 175 -19.34 6.59 29.14
CA PRO A 175 -20.31 6.89 28.11
C PRO A 175 -19.60 7.31 26.80
N SER A 176 -19.82 6.56 25.73
CA SER A 176 -19.25 6.81 24.40
C SER A 176 -20.08 7.87 23.66
N TYR A 177 -19.90 9.14 24.05
CA TYR A 177 -20.32 10.28 23.25
C TYR A 177 -19.12 10.83 22.47
N LYS A 178 -19.36 11.46 21.30
CA LYS A 178 -18.33 12.23 20.60
C LYS A 178 -17.94 13.44 21.46
N THR A 179 -16.90 13.30 22.28
CA THR A 179 -16.46 14.36 23.18
C THR A 179 -15.73 15.44 22.39
N SER A 180 -16.33 16.63 22.33
CA SER A 180 -15.85 17.81 21.59
C SER A 180 -14.84 18.66 22.37
N ALA A 181 -14.00 18.06 23.21
CA ALA A 181 -13.20 18.81 24.17
C ALA A 181 -12.03 19.57 23.51
N GLY A 182 -12.26 20.85 23.17
CA GLY A 182 -11.22 21.88 23.06
C GLY A 182 -10.24 21.77 21.89
N TRP A 183 -10.50 20.93 20.88
CA TRP A 183 -9.63 20.87 19.70
C TRP A 183 -9.72 22.17 18.91
N THR A 184 -8.58 22.82 18.75
CA THR A 184 -8.43 24.02 17.93
C THR A 184 -7.17 23.88 17.09
N MET A 185 -7.29 24.12 15.79
CA MET A 185 -6.14 24.18 14.88
C MET A 185 -6.27 25.40 13.99
N SER A 186 -5.15 26.10 13.78
CA SER A 186 -5.14 27.22 12.84
C SER A 186 -5.44 26.73 11.42
N LYS A 187 -6.19 27.52 10.64
CA LYS A 187 -6.48 27.19 9.22
C LYS A 187 -5.20 26.95 8.41
N ARG A 188 -4.10 27.66 8.73
CA ARG A 188 -2.79 27.49 8.08
C ARG A 188 -2.21 26.11 8.36
N SER A 189 -2.15 25.70 9.62
CA SER A 189 -1.66 24.37 10.02
C SER A 189 -2.53 23.25 9.45
N TYR A 190 -3.85 23.47 9.38
CA TYR A 190 -4.80 22.53 8.81
C TYR A 190 -4.48 22.22 7.34
N TYR A 191 -4.45 23.24 6.48
CA TYR A 191 -4.15 23.05 5.06
C TYR A 191 -2.71 22.60 4.82
N TYR A 192 -1.76 23.05 5.63
CA TYR A 192 -0.36 22.63 5.51
C TYR A 192 -0.18 21.13 5.78
N LEU A 193 -0.81 20.59 6.83
CA LEU A 193 -0.77 19.15 7.12
C LEU A 193 -1.48 18.32 6.04
N LEU A 194 -2.58 18.83 5.47
CA LEU A 194 -3.22 18.20 4.31
C LEU A 194 -2.31 18.20 3.08
N ALA A 195 -1.57 19.29 2.83
CA ALA A 195 -0.60 19.35 1.76
C ALA A 195 0.54 18.33 1.96
N ILE A 196 1.06 18.19 3.19
CA ILE A 196 2.03 17.15 3.53
C ILE A 196 1.46 15.75 3.26
N MET A 197 0.22 15.48 3.70
CA MET A 197 -0.45 14.21 3.42
C MET A 197 -0.53 13.92 1.92
N GLY A 198 -0.88 14.93 1.11
CA GLY A 198 -0.88 14.83 -0.34
C GLY A 198 0.51 14.50 -0.90
N VAL A 199 1.55 15.20 -0.47
CA VAL A 199 2.95 14.99 -0.92
C VAL A 199 3.47 13.60 -0.57
N ILE A 200 3.28 13.14 0.67
CA ILE A 200 3.76 11.80 1.05
C ILE A 200 2.98 10.68 0.35
N CYS A 201 1.70 10.91 0.00
CA CYS A 201 0.90 9.95 -0.77
C CYS A 201 1.22 9.98 -2.27
N PHE A 202 1.56 11.15 -2.82
CA PHE A 202 2.13 11.31 -4.15
C PHE A 202 3.40 10.45 -4.27
N LEU A 203 4.29 10.54 -3.29
CA LEU A 203 5.55 9.79 -3.29
C LEU A 203 5.32 8.30 -3.00
N GLY A 204 4.72 7.97 -1.86
CA GLY A 204 4.67 6.61 -1.34
C GLY A 204 3.70 5.67 -2.06
N HIS A 205 2.63 6.18 -2.67
CA HIS A 205 1.67 5.32 -3.40
C HIS A 205 1.92 5.27 -4.90
N SER A 206 2.69 6.21 -5.44
CA SER A 206 2.79 6.38 -6.89
C SER A 206 4.22 6.52 -7.35
N THR A 207 4.89 7.63 -7.04
CA THR A 207 6.20 7.93 -7.64
C THR A 207 7.25 6.89 -7.28
N LEU A 208 7.40 6.59 -5.98
CA LEU A 208 8.42 5.65 -5.52
C LEU A 208 8.13 4.24 -6.06
N PRO A 209 6.96 3.60 -5.84
CA PRO A 209 6.70 2.27 -6.41
C PRO A 209 6.92 2.18 -7.92
N SER A 210 6.56 3.23 -8.68
CA SER A 210 6.70 3.24 -10.15
C SER A 210 8.17 3.23 -10.61
N ILE A 211 9.09 3.80 -9.83
CA ILE A 211 10.52 3.85 -10.17
C ILE A 211 11.34 2.76 -9.45
N GLN A 212 10.69 1.95 -8.61
CA GLN A 212 11.38 1.01 -7.72
C GLN A 212 12.20 -0.02 -8.49
N SER A 213 11.65 -0.56 -9.58
CA SER A 213 12.35 -1.50 -10.47
C SER A 213 13.65 -0.89 -11.02
N TYR A 214 13.62 0.35 -11.49
CA TYR A 214 14.81 1.06 -11.99
C TYR A 214 15.86 1.30 -10.91
N SER A 215 15.44 1.58 -9.67
CA SER A 215 16.36 1.81 -8.55
C SER A 215 16.95 0.54 -7.93
N CYS A 216 16.27 -0.60 -8.04
CA CYS A 216 16.62 -1.80 -7.29
C CYS A 216 17.12 -2.96 -8.15
N LEU A 217 16.53 -3.21 -9.32
CA LEU A 217 16.94 -4.32 -10.18
C LEU A 217 18.42 -4.30 -10.57
N PRO A 218 19.08 -3.15 -10.78
CA PRO A 218 20.52 -3.12 -11.02
C PRO A 218 21.38 -3.72 -9.91
N TYR A 219 20.87 -3.76 -8.67
CA TYR A 219 21.53 -4.39 -7.52
C TYR A 219 21.18 -5.88 -7.38
N GLY A 220 20.34 -6.42 -8.27
CA GLY A 220 19.95 -7.83 -8.27
C GLY A 220 18.47 -8.07 -7.95
N ASN A 221 17.97 -9.19 -8.44
CA ASN A 221 16.59 -9.62 -8.25
C ASN A 221 16.28 -9.92 -6.78
N VAL A 222 17.24 -10.48 -6.05
CA VAL A 222 17.11 -10.74 -4.61
C VAL A 222 17.00 -9.43 -3.83
N ALA A 223 17.86 -8.45 -4.12
CA ALA A 223 17.80 -7.13 -3.49
C ALA A 223 16.47 -6.43 -3.79
N TYR A 224 15.98 -6.48 -5.03
CA TYR A 224 14.68 -5.95 -5.40
C TYR A 224 13.53 -6.61 -4.61
N HIS A 225 13.52 -7.94 -4.52
CA HIS A 225 12.50 -8.66 -3.76
C HIS A 225 12.53 -8.31 -2.27
N LEU A 226 13.71 -8.29 -1.64
CA LEU A 226 13.87 -7.88 -0.24
C LEU A 226 13.39 -6.44 -0.02
N THR A 227 13.75 -5.53 -0.92
CA THR A 227 13.30 -4.15 -0.88
C THR A 227 11.79 -4.04 -0.92
N VAL A 228 11.12 -4.68 -1.90
CA VAL A 228 9.65 -4.61 -2.03
C VAL A 228 8.96 -5.17 -0.78
N THR A 229 9.40 -6.34 -0.30
CA THR A 229 8.76 -7.04 0.83
C THR A 229 9.03 -6.40 2.18
N LEU A 230 10.25 -5.95 2.47
CA LEU A 230 10.58 -5.31 3.74
C LEU A 230 10.03 -3.88 3.81
N ALA A 231 10.00 -3.15 2.70
CA ALA A 231 9.39 -1.83 2.64
C ALA A 231 7.87 -1.88 2.89
N SER A 232 7.16 -2.85 2.31
CA SER A 232 5.72 -3.01 2.55
C SER A 232 5.39 -3.39 4.01
N MET A 233 6.30 -4.07 4.71
CA MET A 233 6.20 -4.32 6.16
C MET A 233 6.50 -3.08 7.00
N ALA A 234 7.41 -2.21 6.55
CA ALA A 234 7.85 -1.05 7.32
C ALA A 234 6.73 -0.04 7.58
N THR A 235 5.84 0.21 6.60
CA THR A 235 4.73 1.15 6.75
C THR A 235 3.78 0.78 7.90
N PRO A 236 3.15 -0.41 7.95
CA PRO A 236 2.26 -0.77 9.05
C PRO A 236 2.96 -0.87 10.40
N LEU A 237 4.21 -1.38 10.45
CA LEU A 237 5.01 -1.40 11.69
C LEU A 237 5.31 0.01 12.21
N SER A 238 5.60 0.95 11.33
CA SER A 238 5.85 2.33 11.75
C SER A 238 4.60 3.00 12.34
N MET A 239 3.41 2.58 11.93
CA MET A 239 2.16 3.11 12.48
C MET A 239 1.87 2.58 13.89
N THR A 240 2.40 1.41 14.28
CA THR A 240 2.23 0.90 15.65
C THR A 240 2.94 1.76 16.70
N ILE A 241 3.91 2.59 16.30
CA ILE A 241 4.53 3.60 17.17
C ILE A 241 3.46 4.52 17.77
N GLY A 242 2.36 4.76 17.04
CA GLY A 242 1.23 5.56 17.51
C GLY A 242 0.57 5.01 18.79
N PHE A 243 0.63 3.70 19.05
CA PHE A 243 0.09 3.11 20.28
C PHE A 243 0.86 3.51 21.53
N PHE A 244 2.17 3.74 21.39
CA PHE A 244 3.04 4.13 22.51
C PHE A 244 3.11 5.65 22.67
N GLN A 245 2.60 6.41 21.70
CA GLN A 245 2.73 7.85 21.65
C GLN A 245 1.58 8.55 22.40
N LYS A 246 1.86 9.06 23.60
CA LYS A 246 0.86 9.71 24.47
C LYS A 246 0.40 11.09 23.99
N LYS A 247 1.16 11.75 23.11
CA LYS A 247 0.86 13.10 22.60
C LYS A 247 1.06 13.13 21.08
N PRO A 248 0.22 13.85 20.31
CA PRO A 248 0.44 14.01 18.87
C PRO A 248 1.80 14.65 18.59
N MET A 249 2.43 14.27 17.48
CA MET A 249 3.69 14.88 17.05
C MET A 249 3.49 16.37 16.75
N GLY A 250 4.44 17.19 17.18
CA GLY A 250 4.42 18.62 16.89
C GLY A 250 4.62 18.89 15.40
N LEU A 251 4.06 20.00 14.92
CA LEU A 251 4.14 20.43 13.52
C LEU A 251 5.60 20.45 13.00
N ARG A 252 6.53 20.96 13.80
CA ARG A 252 7.96 21.03 13.45
C ARG A 252 8.57 19.64 13.19
N THR A 253 8.22 18.65 14.02
CA THR A 253 8.70 17.27 13.85
C THR A 253 8.14 16.66 12.58
N VAL A 254 6.84 16.84 12.31
CA VAL A 254 6.19 16.37 11.08
C VAL A 254 6.86 16.99 9.85
N THR A 255 7.13 18.30 9.87
CA THR A 255 7.85 19.00 8.80
C THR A 255 9.26 18.46 8.62
N ALA A 256 10.03 18.25 9.69
CA ALA A 256 11.39 17.72 9.62
C ALA A 256 11.44 16.30 9.03
N LEU A 257 10.52 15.43 9.46
CA LEU A 257 10.38 14.08 8.89
C LEU A 257 9.98 14.13 7.41
N THR A 258 9.10 15.06 7.03
CA THR A 258 8.71 15.26 5.62
C THR A 258 9.90 15.72 4.77
N ALA A 259 10.73 16.63 5.29
CA ALA A 259 11.96 17.03 4.61
C ALA A 259 12.93 15.85 4.42
N ALA A 260 13.09 15.00 5.43
CA ALA A 260 13.88 13.78 5.31
C ALA A 260 13.34 12.81 4.24
N ILE A 261 12.01 12.64 4.17
CA ILE A 261 11.36 11.84 3.11
C ILE A 261 11.67 12.41 1.73
N LEU A 262 11.58 13.73 1.56
CA LEU A 262 11.90 14.38 0.28
C LEU A 262 13.36 14.18 -0.11
N THR A 263 14.29 14.32 0.83
CA THR A 263 15.72 14.08 0.58
C THR A 263 15.99 12.63 0.17
N LEU A 264 15.43 11.66 0.88
CA LEU A 264 15.56 10.24 0.54
C LEU A 264 14.87 9.90 -0.78
N SER A 265 13.74 10.53 -1.09
CA SER A 265 13.06 10.38 -2.39
C SER A 265 13.93 10.89 -3.52
N GLY A 266 14.60 12.04 -3.33
CA GLY A 266 15.55 12.59 -4.29
C GLY A 266 16.74 11.67 -4.53
N LEU A 267 17.26 11.03 -3.47
CA LEU A 267 18.31 10.02 -3.58
C LEU A 267 17.85 8.79 -4.37
N ILE A 268 16.67 8.23 -4.08
CA ILE A 268 16.12 7.08 -4.81
C ILE A 268 15.88 7.44 -6.28
N LEU A 269 15.36 8.64 -6.54
CA LEU A 269 15.16 9.13 -7.90
C LEU A 269 16.48 9.24 -8.64
N TYR A 270 17.52 9.78 -8.00
CA TYR A 270 18.86 9.82 -8.58
C TYR A 270 19.38 8.42 -8.94
N ILE A 271 19.24 7.44 -8.04
CA ILE A 271 19.63 6.04 -8.29
C ILE A 271 18.84 5.46 -9.47
N ALA A 272 17.52 5.70 -9.53
CA ALA A 272 16.68 5.24 -10.63
C ALA A 272 17.09 5.86 -11.98
N VAL A 273 17.46 7.14 -12.01
CA VAL A 273 17.97 7.82 -13.22
C VAL A 273 19.31 7.25 -13.68
N GLN A 274 20.16 6.81 -12.75
CA GLN A 274 21.45 6.17 -13.06
C GLN A 274 21.31 4.71 -13.52
N SER A 275 20.10 4.15 -13.52
CA SER A 275 19.84 2.83 -14.12
C SER A 275 20.21 2.85 -15.62
N PRO A 276 20.89 1.82 -16.16
CA PRO A 276 21.12 0.49 -15.58
C PRO A 276 22.39 0.35 -14.71
N SER A 277 23.20 1.41 -14.56
CA SER A 277 24.51 1.37 -13.89
C SER A 277 24.61 2.33 -12.70
N PRO A 278 23.82 2.12 -11.63
CA PRO A 278 23.83 3.01 -10.48
C PRO A 278 25.11 2.87 -9.63
N PRO A 279 25.38 3.84 -8.74
CA PRO A 279 26.53 3.77 -7.83
C PRO A 279 26.50 2.50 -6.97
N LEU A 280 27.68 1.91 -6.70
CA LEU A 280 27.83 0.68 -5.90
C LEU A 280 27.19 -0.59 -6.51
N GLN A 281 26.83 -0.57 -7.80
CA GLN A 281 26.37 -1.77 -8.51
C GLN A 281 27.42 -2.90 -8.42
N GLY A 282 26.94 -4.13 -8.26
CA GLY A 282 27.79 -5.33 -8.15
C GLY A 282 28.50 -5.49 -6.81
N THR A 283 28.20 -4.64 -5.82
CA THR A 283 28.76 -4.73 -4.47
C THR A 283 27.68 -5.08 -3.44
N VAL A 284 28.03 -5.89 -2.43
CA VAL A 284 27.15 -6.24 -1.31
C VAL A 284 26.70 -4.98 -0.54
N TRP A 285 27.56 -3.96 -0.48
CA TRP A 285 27.23 -2.68 0.15
C TRP A 285 26.13 -1.92 -0.61
N GLY A 286 26.12 -2.00 -1.95
CA GLY A 286 25.05 -1.44 -2.78
C GLY A 286 23.71 -2.11 -2.51
N GLU A 287 23.69 -3.45 -2.45
CA GLU A 287 22.50 -4.24 -2.11
C GLU A 287 21.93 -3.88 -0.73
N PHE A 288 22.79 -3.88 0.30
CA PHE A 288 22.39 -3.52 1.66
C PHE A 288 21.86 -2.08 1.74
N PHE A 289 22.57 -1.15 1.09
CA PHE A 289 22.22 0.26 1.07
C PHE A 289 20.85 0.51 0.45
N ILE A 290 20.58 -0.07 -0.74
CA ILE A 290 19.30 0.17 -1.41
C ILE A 290 18.14 -0.41 -0.61
N VAL A 291 18.30 -1.61 -0.04
CA VAL A 291 17.28 -2.24 0.83
C VAL A 291 17.01 -1.35 2.05
N LEU A 292 18.06 -0.90 2.75
CA LEU A 292 17.92 -0.07 3.94
C LEU A 292 17.25 1.28 3.65
N VAL A 293 17.65 1.96 2.57
CA VAL A 293 17.06 3.25 2.17
C VAL A 293 15.56 3.12 1.92
N TRP A 294 15.14 2.06 1.24
CA TRP A 294 13.72 1.78 0.96
C TRP A 294 12.90 1.43 2.21
N ILE A 295 13.48 0.70 3.16
CA ILE A 295 12.84 0.42 4.46
C ILE A 295 12.65 1.73 5.24
N ILE A 296 13.70 2.54 5.34
CA ILE A 296 13.68 3.80 6.10
C ILE A 296 12.63 4.75 5.53
N ILE A 297 12.61 4.98 4.20
CA ILE A 297 11.66 5.91 3.61
C ILE A 297 10.20 5.48 3.78
N ASN A 298 9.89 4.18 3.63
CA ASN A 298 8.53 3.66 3.80
C ASN A 298 8.08 3.68 5.26
N GLY A 299 9.01 3.45 6.19
CA GLY A 299 8.80 3.66 7.61
C GLY A 299 8.50 5.13 7.92
N LEU A 300 9.32 6.08 7.45
CA LEU A 300 9.11 7.51 7.66
C LEU A 300 7.76 7.99 7.09
N ILE A 301 7.38 7.54 5.89
CA ILE A 301 6.07 7.84 5.29
C ILE A 301 4.95 7.36 6.20
N GLY A 302 5.04 6.14 6.74
CA GLY A 302 4.05 5.61 7.68
C GLY A 302 3.98 6.40 9.00
N ILE A 303 5.12 6.80 9.57
CA ILE A 303 5.19 7.66 10.77
C ILE A 303 4.47 8.99 10.52
N VAL A 304 4.78 9.68 9.41
CA VAL A 304 4.19 10.98 9.07
C VAL A 304 2.68 10.85 8.83
N LYS A 305 2.25 9.81 8.11
CA LYS A 305 0.81 9.52 7.91
C LYS A 305 0.07 9.33 9.23
N MET A 306 0.63 8.51 10.12
CA MET A 306 0.05 8.26 11.45
C MET A 306 0.00 9.55 12.28
N ALA A 307 1.08 10.35 12.27
CA ALA A 307 1.16 11.61 12.98
C ALA A 307 0.06 12.59 12.54
N ILE A 308 -0.11 12.79 11.23
CA ILE A 308 -1.15 13.67 10.67
C ILE A 308 -2.53 13.14 11.04
N THR A 309 -2.77 11.84 10.87
CA THR A 309 -4.06 11.21 11.19
C THR A 309 -4.42 11.39 12.66
N THR A 310 -3.44 11.25 13.56
CA THR A 310 -3.63 11.45 15.01
C THR A 310 -3.96 12.89 15.36
N VAL A 311 -3.36 13.88 14.68
CA VAL A 311 -3.65 15.30 14.88
C VAL A 311 -5.09 15.67 14.46
N PHE A 312 -5.61 15.05 13.41
CA PHE A 312 -6.96 15.32 12.88
C PHE A 312 -8.04 14.43 13.51
N ARG A 313 -7.68 13.34 14.21
CA ARG A 313 -8.63 12.44 14.86
C ARG A 313 -9.63 13.16 15.79
N PRO A 314 -9.23 14.14 16.62
CA PRO A 314 -10.16 14.84 17.51
C PRO A 314 -11.03 15.92 16.82
N ASP A 315 -10.85 16.16 15.51
CA ASP A 315 -11.65 17.15 14.77
C ASP A 315 -13.14 16.75 14.75
N PRO A 316 -14.06 17.54 15.33
CA PRO A 316 -15.49 17.27 15.26
C PRO A 316 -16.07 17.48 13.84
N GLY A 317 -15.32 18.16 12.96
CA GLY A 317 -15.70 18.48 11.59
C GLY A 317 -15.43 17.34 10.60
N LYS A 318 -14.82 17.69 9.46
CA LYS A 318 -14.57 16.79 8.32
C LYS A 318 -13.09 16.43 8.17
N GLY A 319 -12.28 16.56 9.21
CA GLY A 319 -10.83 16.36 9.19
C GLY A 319 -10.37 15.04 8.59
N LEU A 320 -10.87 13.91 9.11
CA LEU A 320 -10.53 12.59 8.56
C LEU A 320 -10.98 12.41 7.10
N TYR A 321 -12.12 13.00 6.73
CA TYR A 321 -12.58 12.99 5.34
C TYR A 321 -11.60 13.75 4.44
N TYR A 322 -11.16 14.94 4.84
CA TYR A 322 -10.20 15.72 4.06
C TYR A 322 -8.80 15.09 4.00
N ILE A 323 -8.39 14.34 5.02
CA ILE A 323 -7.19 13.49 4.94
C ILE A 323 -7.37 12.45 3.82
N GLY A 324 -8.50 11.72 3.82
CA GLY A 324 -8.79 10.76 2.76
C GLY A 324 -8.78 11.40 1.37
N VAL A 325 -9.37 12.58 1.22
CA VAL A 325 -9.30 13.36 -0.04
C VAL A 325 -7.86 13.71 -0.40
N ALA A 326 -7.08 14.25 0.53
CA ALA A 326 -5.69 14.63 0.29
C ALA A 326 -4.82 13.43 -0.11
N THR A 327 -5.02 12.27 0.52
CA THR A 327 -4.36 11.01 0.15
C THR A 327 -4.65 10.64 -1.29
N GLN A 328 -5.93 10.61 -1.69
CA GLN A 328 -6.30 10.18 -3.05
C GLN A 328 -5.89 11.18 -4.12
N VAL A 329 -6.05 12.48 -3.85
CA VAL A 329 -5.59 13.54 -4.76
C VAL A 329 -4.08 13.47 -4.96
N GLY A 330 -3.32 13.33 -3.88
CA GLY A 330 -1.86 13.17 -3.94
C GLY A 330 -1.43 11.96 -4.77
N SER A 331 -2.03 10.79 -4.51
CA SER A 331 -1.76 9.57 -5.28
C SER A 331 -2.17 9.67 -6.75
N LEU A 332 -3.31 10.29 -7.07
CA LEU A 332 -3.72 10.49 -8.46
C LEU A 332 -2.73 11.39 -9.22
N ILE A 333 -2.36 12.53 -8.63
CA ILE A 333 -1.39 13.45 -9.23
C ILE A 333 -0.04 12.74 -9.42
N GLY A 334 0.41 11.98 -8.41
CA GLY A 334 1.64 11.19 -8.49
C GLY A 334 1.60 10.14 -9.60
N ALA A 335 0.50 9.40 -9.72
CA ALA A 335 0.35 8.38 -10.73
C ALA A 335 0.39 8.97 -12.14
N VAL A 336 -0.37 10.06 -12.39
CA VAL A 336 -0.39 10.72 -13.72
C VAL A 336 0.99 11.29 -14.07
N MET A 337 1.63 11.99 -13.13
CA MET A 337 2.94 12.61 -13.36
C MET A 337 4.03 11.56 -13.58
N THR A 338 4.11 10.54 -12.72
CA THR A 338 5.15 9.52 -12.84
C THR A 338 4.90 8.59 -14.04
N PHE A 339 3.66 8.30 -14.39
CA PHE A 339 3.33 7.57 -15.63
C PHE A 339 3.85 8.33 -16.87
N GLY A 340 3.62 9.65 -16.91
CA GLY A 340 4.17 10.52 -17.95
C GLY A 340 5.70 10.46 -18.03
N LEU A 341 6.35 10.56 -16.87
CA LEU A 341 7.81 10.53 -16.74
C LEU A 341 8.42 9.20 -17.18
N VAL A 342 7.83 8.08 -16.78
CA VAL A 342 8.35 6.73 -17.07
C VAL A 342 8.12 6.35 -18.53
N ASN A 343 6.94 6.62 -19.10
CA ASN A 343 6.58 6.10 -20.42
C ASN A 343 6.94 7.04 -21.57
N TYR A 344 6.93 8.37 -21.35
CA TYR A 344 7.08 9.34 -22.45
C TYR A 344 8.34 10.20 -22.35
N ALA A 345 8.86 10.45 -21.15
CA ALA A 345 10.03 11.32 -21.00
C ALA A 345 11.37 10.61 -21.24
N GLY A 346 11.39 9.27 -21.30
CA GLY A 346 12.61 8.49 -21.57
C GLY A 346 13.72 8.64 -20.52
N VAL A 347 13.35 9.07 -19.30
CA VAL A 347 14.31 9.41 -18.22
C VAL A 347 14.92 8.16 -17.57
N PHE A 348 14.16 7.06 -17.51
CA PHE A 348 14.61 5.82 -16.87
C PHE A 348 14.92 4.76 -17.91
N LYS A 349 16.07 4.09 -17.77
CA LYS A 349 16.45 2.95 -18.60
C LYS A 349 16.29 1.67 -17.81
N SER A 350 15.56 0.71 -18.35
CA SER A 350 15.35 -0.60 -17.71
C SER A 350 16.67 -1.36 -17.60
N TYR A 351 16.90 -2.00 -16.46
CA TYR A 351 18.01 -2.93 -16.28
C TYR A 351 17.64 -4.31 -16.83
N SER A 352 18.55 -4.89 -17.62
CA SER A 352 18.46 -6.26 -18.11
C SER A 352 19.73 -7.03 -17.69
N PRO A 353 19.58 -8.21 -17.05
CA PRO A 353 20.72 -8.97 -16.53
C PRO A 353 21.76 -9.36 -17.59
N CYS A 354 21.34 -9.52 -18.84
CA CYS A 354 22.17 -10.08 -19.92
C CYS A 354 22.71 -9.02 -20.89
N ASP A 355 22.38 -7.74 -20.72
CA ASP A 355 22.79 -6.69 -21.66
C ASP A 355 24.32 -6.56 -21.78
N ALA A 356 25.04 -6.76 -20.67
CA ALA A 356 26.50 -6.74 -20.65
C ALA A 356 27.15 -7.91 -21.45
N LEU A 357 26.44 -9.02 -21.63
CA LEU A 357 26.87 -10.20 -22.41
C LEU A 357 26.43 -10.13 -23.87
N ILE A 358 25.49 -9.24 -24.21
CA ILE A 358 24.98 -9.04 -25.58
C ILE A 358 25.82 -7.99 -26.32
N HIS A 359 26.43 -7.05 -25.61
CA HIS A 359 27.22 -5.95 -26.18
C HIS A 359 28.75 -6.18 -26.21
N HIS A 360 29.22 -7.34 -25.79
CA HIS A 360 30.61 -7.80 -25.86
C HIS A 360 30.66 -9.19 -26.50
#